data_AF-A0A5E4DBA0-F1
#
_entry.id   AF-A0A5E4DBA0-F1
#
_cell.length_a   1.000
_cell.length_b   1.000
_cell.length_c   1.000
_cell.angle_alpha   90.00
_cell.angle_beta   90.00
_cell.angle_gamma   90.00
#
_symmetry.space_group_name_H-M   'P 1'
#
loop_
_entity.id
_entity.type
_entity.pdbx_description
1 polymer ?
#
loop_
_entity_poly.entity_id
_entity_poly.type
_entity_poly.pdbx_seq_one_letter_code
_entity_poly.pdbx_strand_id
1 'polypeptide(L)' 'VTNGYFSWGSGLATLSNIDIRIPTGQLTMIVGQVGCGKSSLLLAILGEMQTLEGKVHW' A
#
# COMPACT_ATOMS: atom_id res chain seq x y z
N VAL A 1 0.05 1.93 -7.62
CA VAL A 1 -1.18 2.10 -6.82
C VAL A 1 -1.75 3.48 -7.08
N THR A 2 -3.07 3.58 -7.27
CA THR A 2 -3.78 4.86 -7.46
C THR A 2 -4.95 4.97 -6.48
N ASN A 3 -5.03 6.08 -5.73
CA ASN A 3 -6.03 6.36 -4.69
C ASN A 3 -6.25 5.18 -3.71
N GLY A 4 -5.18 4.53 -3.27
CA GLY A 4 -5.28 3.29 -2.49
C GLY A 4 -5.66 3.51 -1.04
N TYR A 5 -6.73 2.85 -0.58
CA TYR A 5 -7.11 2.71 0.82
C TYR A 5 -7.20 1.23 1.20
N PHE A 6 -6.46 0.82 2.24
CA PHE A 6 -6.32 -0.59 2.61
C PHE A 6 -6.56 -0.83 4.09
N SER A 7 -7.17 -1.98 4.42
CA SER A 7 -7.53 -2.37 5.79
C SER A 7 -7.19 -3.83 6.08
N TRP A 8 -7.02 -4.14 7.36
CA TRP A 8 -6.91 -5.50 7.90
C TRP A 8 -8.27 -6.16 8.20
N GLY A 9 -9.37 -5.65 7.63
CA GLY A 9 -10.71 -6.21 7.82
C GLY A 9 -11.56 -5.51 8.88
N SER A 10 -11.08 -4.43 9.49
CA SER A 10 -11.85 -3.63 10.46
C SER A 10 -12.80 -2.62 9.80
N GLY A 11 -12.77 -2.49 8.47
CA GLY A 11 -13.48 -1.43 7.73
C GLY A 11 -12.84 -0.04 7.86
N LEU A 12 -11.90 0.14 8.79
CA LEU A 12 -11.10 1.35 8.94
C LEU A 12 -9.80 1.22 8.14
N ALA A 13 -9.47 2.26 7.38
CA ALA A 13 -8.24 2.30 6.58
C ALA A 13 -7.01 2.33 7.50
N THR A 14 -6.16 1.32 7.37
CA THR A 14 -4.82 1.28 7.99
C THR A 14 -3.81 2.03 7.13
N LEU A 15 -3.95 1.90 5.80
CA LEU A 15 -3.22 2.71 4.82
C LEU A 15 -4.24 3.57 4.09
N SER A 16 -3.97 4.86 3.98
CA SER A 16 -4.88 5.83 3.40
C SER A 16 -4.15 6.70 2.39
N ASN A 17 -4.86 7.07 1.32
CA ASN A 17 -4.38 7.98 0.28
C ASN A 17 -3.02 7.58 -0.30
N ILE A 18 -2.88 6.30 -0.66
CA ILE A 18 -1.64 5.76 -1.21
C ILE A 18 -1.62 5.91 -2.73
N ASP A 19 -0.75 6.80 -3.20
CA ASP A 19 -0.43 6.97 -4.62
C ASP A 19 1.07 6.73 -4.85
N ILE A 20 1.39 5.63 -5.52
CA ILE A 20 2.77 5.18 -5.71
C ILE A 20 2.95 4.59 -7.10
N ARG A 21 4.07 4.96 -7.75
CA ARG A 21 4.55 4.38 -9.00
C ARG A 21 5.97 3.87 -8.80
N ILE A 22 6.20 2.59 -9.07
CA ILE A 22 7.51 1.94 -8.96
C ILE A 22 8.05 1.76 -10.39
N PRO A 23 9.13 2.45 -10.78
CA PRO A 23 9.66 2.36 -12.13
C PRO A 23 10.37 1.03 -12.40
N THR A 24 10.16 0.46 -13.59
CA THR A 24 10.83 -0.77 -14.04
C THR A 24 12.34 -0.56 -14.16
N GLY A 25 13.12 -1.56 -13.74
CA GLY A 25 14.58 -1.54 -13.86
C GLY A 25 15.31 -0.65 -12.84
N GLN A 26 14.61 -0.16 -11.81
CA GLN A 26 15.19 0.68 -10.76
C GLN A 26 15.00 0.07 -9.38
N LEU A 27 15.99 0.25 -8.50
CA LEU A 27 15.88 -0.07 -7.09
C LEU A 27 15.07 1.01 -6.37
N THR A 28 13.89 0.65 -5.86
CA THR A 28 13.04 1.55 -5.06
C THR A 28 13.05 1.10 -3.60
N MET A 29 13.30 2.02 -2.67
CA MET A 29 13.35 1.73 -1.23
C MET A 29 12.21 2.45 -0.49
N ILE A 30 11.54 1.74 0.42
CA ILE A 30 10.48 2.29 1.29
C ILE A 30 11.06 2.48 2.70
N VAL A 31 11.05 3.72 3.20
CA VAL A 31 11.60 4.09 4.52
C VAL A 31 10.58 4.85 5.35
N GLY A 32 10.73 4.79 6.68
CA GLY A 32 9.83 5.45 7.63
C GLY A 32 9.90 4.83 9.02
N GLN A 33 9.29 5.50 10.02
CA GLN A 33 9.30 5.08 11.42
C GLN A 33 8.70 3.69 11.64
N VAL A 34 9.02 3.05 12.76
CA VAL A 34 8.40 1.77 13.15
C VAL A 34 6.89 1.98 13.31
N GLY A 35 6.08 1.04 12.81
CA GLY A 35 4.62 1.14 12.86
C GLY A 35 3.96 1.98 11.77
N CYS A 36 4.71 2.69 10.92
CA CYS A 36 4.12 3.55 9.86
C CYS A 36 3.52 2.79 8.66
N GLY A 37 3.44 1.45 8.71
CA GLY A 37 2.76 0.66 7.67
C GLY A 37 3.60 0.23 6.47
N LYS A 38 4.94 0.22 6.54
CA LYS A 38 5.81 -0.24 5.42
C LYS A 38 5.52 -1.68 5.00
N SER A 39 5.50 -2.62 5.96
CA SER A 39 5.18 -4.03 5.68
C SER A 39 3.73 -4.17 5.20
N SER A 40 2.80 -3.42 5.81
CA SER A 40 1.41 -3.35 5.35
C SER A 40 1.32 -2.88 3.90
N LEU A 41 2.11 -1.88 3.48
CA LEU A 41 2.10 -1.37 2.11
C LEU A 41 2.55 -2.43 1.11
N LEU A 42 3.59 -3.21 1.44
CA LEU A 42 4.01 -4.35 0.61
C LEU A 42 2.90 -5.40 0.51
N LEU A 43 2.25 -5.73 1.63
CA LEU A 43 1.15 -6.70 1.67
C LEU A 43 -0.09 -6.20 0.91
N ALA A 44 -0.41 -4.91 0.99
CA ALA A 44 -1.47 -4.28 0.19
C ALA A 44 -1.19 -4.37 -1.31
N ILE A 45 0.05 -4.11 -1.74
CA ILE A 45 0.44 -4.25 -3.15
C ILE A 45 0.32 -5.71 -3.59
N LEU A 46 0.71 -6.68 -2.75
CA LEU A 46 0.58 -8.12 -3.04
C LEU A 46 -0.87 -8.65 -3.02
N GLY A 47 -1.84 -7.84 -2.59
CA GLY A 47 -3.25 -8.26 -2.50
C GLY A 47 -3.62 -8.99 -1.21
N GLU A 48 -2.74 -8.98 -0.21
CA GLU A 48 -2.92 -9.64 1.10
C GLU A 48 -3.67 -8.76 2.12
N MET A 49 -3.98 -7.52 1.76
CA MET A 49 -4.85 -6.63 2.54
C MET A 49 -6.16 -6.36 1.79
N GLN A 50 -7.23 -6.11 2.54
CA GLN A 50 -8.50 -5.69 1.95
C GLN A 50 -8.35 -4.31 1.32
N THR A 51 -8.71 -4.19 0.04
CA THR A 51 -8.82 -2.90 -0.65
C THR A 51 -10.19 -2.30 -0.35
N LEU A 52 -10.22 -1.15 0.32
CA LEU A 52 -11.44 -0.38 0.57
C LEU A 52 -11.75 0.54 -0.62
N GLU A 53 -10.72 1.16 -1.20
CA GLU A 53 -10.81 2.04 -2.36
C GLU A 53 -9.50 2.00 -3.17
N GLY A 54 -9.59 2.36 -4.45
CA GLY A 54 -8.45 2.48 -5.34
C GLY A 54 -8.11 1.21 -6.10
N LYS A 55 -6.93 1.19 -6.72
CA LYS A 55 -6.46 0.05 -7.52
C LYS A 55 -4.94 -0.11 -7.49
N VAL A 56 -4.49 -1.36 -7.42
CA VAL A 56 -3.11 -1.75 -7.67
C VAL A 56 -2.95 -2.09 -9.15
N HIS A 57 -1.91 -1.53 -9.78
CA HIS A 57 -1.54 -1.79 -11.17
C HIS A 57 -0.13 -2.38 -11.17
N TRP A 58 0.10 -3.37 -12.02
CA TRP A 58 1.37 -4.09 -12.18
C TRP A 58 2.05 -3.72 -13.48
#